data_AF-A0A9D7SWY3-F1
#
_entry.id   AF-A0A9D7SWY3-F1
#
_cell.length_a   1.000
_cell.length_b   1.000
_cell.length_c   1.000
_cell.angle_alpha   90.00
_cell.angle_beta   90.00
_cell.angle_gamma   90.00
#
_symmetry.space_group_name_H-M   'P 1'
#
loop_
_entity.id
_entity.type
_entity.pdbx_description
1 polymer ?
#
loop_
_entity_poly.entity_id
_entity_poly.type
_entity_poly.pdbx_seq_one_letter_code
_entity_poly.pdbx_strand_id
1 'polypeptide(L)'
;MKKIIILFSALIAGADLCLSQPQLFVAQKGEAMFRSEAPLETIKAETKSIRGIINLETKEFAFSMKINSFIGFNSEIQRVHFLENYMEQNKYPQATFTGKFIENIPFDTPGTYSVRAKGVLVIHGIRKERILRGTITLMPGEAIMKTDFSVPLSDHDINIPKIVNQKICEQIDVSVNIEFVMGSKS
;
A
#
# COMPACT_ATOMS: atom_id res chain seq x y z
N MET A 1 47.65 -43.43 -43.48
CA MET A 1 48.12 -43.10 -42.12
C MET A 1 48.53 -41.64 -42.13
N LYS A 2 48.02 -40.67 -41.38
CA LYS A 2 46.97 -40.54 -40.36
C LYS A 2 46.25 -39.20 -40.65
N LYS A 3 44.92 -39.15 -40.51
CA LYS A 3 44.14 -37.90 -40.56
C LYS A 3 44.38 -37.15 -39.24
N ILE A 4 44.77 -35.88 -39.29
CA ILE A 4 44.77 -34.99 -38.12
C ILE A 4 43.81 -33.86 -38.45
N ILE A 5 42.60 -33.98 -37.88
CA ILE A 5 41.59 -32.94 -37.80
C ILE A 5 41.82 -32.29 -36.43
N ILE A 6 42.24 -31.02 -36.39
CA ILE A 6 42.22 -30.23 -35.16
C ILE A 6 41.02 -29.28 -35.28
N LEU A 7 39.92 -29.67 -34.63
CA LEU A 7 38.85 -28.75 -34.27
C LEU A 7 39.42 -27.72 -33.28
N PHE A 8 39.42 -26.44 -33.64
CA PHE A 8 39.57 -25.36 -32.67
C PHE A 8 38.16 -24.94 -32.24
N SER A 9 37.68 -25.59 -31.17
CA SER A 9 36.39 -25.29 -30.53
C SER A 9 36.44 -23.93 -29.84
N ALA A 10 35.38 -23.15 -30.06
CA ALA A 10 35.12 -21.86 -29.46
C ALA A 10 35.17 -21.88 -27.92
N LEU A 11 35.85 -20.89 -27.34
CA LEU A 11 35.74 -20.53 -25.92
C LEU A 11 34.99 -19.19 -25.82
N ILE A 12 33.66 -19.24 -25.94
CA ILE A 12 32.82 -18.12 -25.51
C ILE A 12 32.70 -18.29 -23.99
N ALA A 13 33.52 -17.54 -23.25
CA ALA A 13 33.35 -17.39 -21.81
C ALA A 13 32.03 -16.67 -21.57
N GLY A 14 30.95 -17.43 -21.35
CA GLY A 14 29.70 -16.90 -20.84
C GLY A 14 29.95 -16.36 -19.43
N ALA A 15 30.09 -15.04 -19.30
CA ALA A 15 29.92 -14.40 -18.01
C ALA A 15 28.45 -14.56 -17.64
N ASP A 16 28.16 -15.49 -16.73
CA ASP A 16 26.87 -15.54 -16.05
C ASP A 16 26.73 -14.23 -15.27
N LEU A 17 26.09 -13.24 -15.89
CA LEU A 17 25.55 -12.08 -15.19
C LEU A 17 24.46 -12.64 -14.27
N CYS A 18 24.86 -13.00 -13.04
CA CYS A 18 23.94 -13.30 -11.97
C CYS A 18 23.19 -11.99 -11.65
N LEU A 19 22.09 -11.76 -12.37
CA LEU A 19 21.15 -10.70 -12.06
C LEU A 19 20.54 -11.04 -10.71
N SER A 20 21.02 -10.39 -9.64
CA SER A 20 20.38 -10.46 -8.34
C SER A 20 18.94 -10.01 -8.50
N GLN A 21 17.98 -10.91 -8.29
CA GLN A 21 16.58 -10.51 -8.33
C GLN A 21 16.28 -9.57 -7.17
N PRO A 22 15.48 -8.51 -7.39
CA PRO A 22 15.15 -7.56 -6.35
C PRO A 22 14.56 -8.29 -5.16
N GLN A 23 15.09 -8.04 -3.97
CA GLN A 23 14.47 -8.56 -2.76
C GLN A 23 13.17 -7.77 -2.51
N LEU A 24 12.04 -8.48 -2.51
CA LEU A 24 10.71 -7.90 -2.34
C LEU A 24 10.07 -8.38 -1.05
N PHE A 25 9.40 -7.47 -0.34
CA PHE A 25 8.34 -7.83 0.59
C PHE A 25 6.99 -7.75 -0.12
N VAL A 26 6.17 -8.78 0.04
CA VAL A 26 4.82 -8.86 -0.52
C VAL A 26 3.82 -8.99 0.62
N ALA A 27 2.77 -8.16 0.59
CA ALA A 27 1.71 -8.19 1.58
C ALA A 27 1.00 -9.55 1.56
N GLN A 28 0.98 -10.24 2.70
CA GLN A 28 0.26 -11.50 2.89
C GLN A 28 -1.12 -11.23 3.51
N LYS A 29 -1.16 -10.34 4.51
CA LYS A 29 -2.39 -9.87 5.13
C LYS A 29 -2.32 -8.37 5.28
N GLY A 30 -3.44 -7.69 5.15
CA GLY A 30 -3.51 -6.28 5.46
C GLY A 30 -4.92 -5.88 5.82
N GLU A 31 -5.03 -4.92 6.71
CA GLU A 31 -6.27 -4.34 7.18
C GLU A 31 -6.15 -2.82 7.17
N ALA A 32 -7.19 -2.16 6.69
CA ALA A 32 -7.35 -0.73 6.80
C ALA A 32 -8.72 -0.44 7.39
N MET A 33 -8.76 0.49 8.33
CA MET A 33 -9.98 1.00 8.94
C MET A 33 -10.01 2.50 8.73
N PHE A 34 -11.19 3.05 8.45
CA PHE A 34 -11.41 4.48 8.60
C PHE A 34 -12.47 4.78 9.65
N ARG A 35 -12.38 5.98 10.23
CA ARG A 35 -13.35 6.54 11.17
C ARG A 35 -13.68 7.98 10.78
N SER A 36 -14.96 8.25 10.62
CA SER A 36 -15.54 9.60 10.53
C SER A 36 -16.28 9.86 11.84
N GLU A 37 -15.83 10.84 12.62
CA GLU A 37 -16.48 11.22 13.87
C GLU A 37 -17.05 12.63 13.76
N ALA A 38 -18.39 12.71 13.72
CA ALA A 38 -19.13 13.96 13.62
C ALA A 38 -20.14 14.07 14.78
N PRO A 39 -20.67 15.27 15.10
CA PRO A 39 -21.51 15.48 16.28
C PRO A 39 -22.73 14.56 16.37
N LEU A 40 -23.33 14.20 15.24
CA LEU A 40 -24.55 13.39 15.19
C LEU A 40 -24.29 11.91 14.86
N GLU A 41 -23.11 11.57 14.35
CA GLU A 41 -22.84 10.20 13.90
C GLU A 41 -21.35 9.88 13.88
N THR A 42 -21.02 8.65 14.30
CA THR A 42 -19.71 8.04 14.07
C THR A 42 -19.85 6.94 13.05
N ILE A 43 -19.07 7.01 11.97
CA ILE A 43 -19.04 6.01 10.90
C ILE A 43 -17.68 5.32 10.97
N LYS A 44 -17.70 3.99 10.94
CA LYS A 44 -16.49 3.17 10.85
C LYS A 44 -16.68 2.15 9.74
N ALA A 45 -15.62 1.87 9.01
CA ALA A 45 -15.59 0.75 8.10
C ALA A 45 -14.16 0.22 7.96
N GLU A 46 -14.05 -1.06 7.68
CA GLU A 46 -12.80 -1.79 7.53
C GLU A 46 -12.74 -2.55 6.21
N THR A 47 -11.53 -2.78 5.72
CA THR A 47 -11.24 -3.67 4.60
C THR A 47 -10.02 -4.52 4.91
N LYS A 48 -10.09 -5.79 4.49
CA LYS A 48 -8.95 -6.72 4.47
C LYS A 48 -8.36 -6.91 3.07
N SER A 49 -8.86 -6.14 2.09
CA SER A 49 -8.45 -6.23 0.69
C SER A 49 -7.32 -5.24 0.39
N ILE A 50 -6.19 -5.44 1.04
CA ILE A 50 -4.97 -4.67 0.79
C ILE A 50 -3.99 -5.52 -0.01
N ARG A 51 -3.42 -4.91 -1.05
CA ARG A 51 -2.25 -5.42 -1.76
C ARG A 51 -1.10 -4.46 -1.54
N GLY A 52 0.09 -5.02 -1.38
CA GLY A 52 1.28 -4.23 -1.09
C GLY A 52 2.53 -4.93 -1.56
N ILE A 53 3.45 -4.15 -2.11
CA ILE A 53 4.81 -4.58 -2.39
C ILE A 53 5.79 -3.53 -1.89
N ILE A 54 6.95 -3.97 -1.43
CA ILE A 54 8.08 -3.12 -1.06
C ILE A 54 9.34 -3.70 -1.70
N ASN A 55 10.07 -2.89 -2.45
CA ASN A 55 11.39 -3.22 -2.93
C ASN A 55 12.43 -2.82 -1.88
N LEU A 56 13.17 -3.78 -1.34
CA LEU A 56 14.08 -3.54 -0.22
C LEU A 56 15.36 -2.81 -0.65
N GLU A 57 15.76 -2.94 -1.91
CA GLU A 57 16.93 -2.29 -2.49
C GLU A 57 16.63 -0.82 -2.82
N THR A 58 15.52 -0.57 -3.55
CA THR A 58 15.16 0.78 -3.99
C THR A 58 14.38 1.56 -2.93
N LYS A 59 13.88 0.88 -1.89
CA LYS A 59 12.98 1.40 -0.85
C LYS A 59 11.63 1.88 -1.37
N GLU A 60 11.29 1.53 -2.60
CA GLU A 60 10.02 1.88 -3.23
C GLU A 60 8.92 0.95 -2.74
N PHE A 61 7.71 1.48 -2.65
CA PHE A 61 6.54 0.71 -2.28
C PHE A 61 5.36 1.06 -3.19
N ALA A 62 4.43 0.11 -3.28
CA ALA A 62 3.13 0.33 -3.89
C ALA A 62 2.06 -0.40 -3.08
N PHE A 63 1.06 0.35 -2.61
CA PHE A 63 -0.11 -0.16 -1.90
C PHE A 63 -1.38 0.14 -2.68
N SER A 64 -2.33 -0.78 -2.64
CA SER A 64 -3.65 -0.63 -3.24
C SER A 64 -4.70 -1.30 -2.39
N MET A 65 -5.87 -0.67 -2.32
CA MET A 65 -7.07 -1.23 -1.68
C MET A 65 -8.30 -1.05 -2.57
N LYS A 66 -9.21 -2.02 -2.53
CA LYS A 66 -10.47 -1.95 -3.29
C LYS A 66 -11.52 -1.17 -2.49
N ILE A 67 -12.13 -0.16 -3.09
CA ILE A 67 -13.14 0.66 -2.41
C ILE A 67 -14.39 -0.17 -2.07
N ASN A 68 -14.79 -1.09 -2.95
CA ASN A 68 -15.98 -1.92 -2.76
C ASN A 68 -15.88 -2.95 -1.62
N SER A 69 -14.67 -3.15 -1.10
CA SER A 69 -14.37 -4.16 -0.08
C SER A 69 -14.57 -3.66 1.36
N PHE A 70 -14.83 -2.36 1.55
CA PHE A 70 -15.13 -1.81 2.87
C PHE A 70 -16.46 -2.34 3.39
N ILE A 71 -16.46 -2.78 4.65
CA ILE A 71 -17.61 -3.31 5.40
C ILE A 71 -17.61 -2.74 6.83
N GLY A 72 -18.70 -2.92 7.58
CA GLY A 72 -18.79 -2.48 8.99
C GLY A 72 -19.49 -1.13 9.21
N PHE A 73 -20.04 -0.53 8.15
CA PHE A 73 -20.90 0.66 8.21
C PHE A 73 -22.11 0.46 9.13
N ASN A 74 -22.68 1.55 9.63
CA ASN A 74 -23.85 1.53 10.51
C ASN A 74 -25.10 0.96 9.82
N SER A 75 -25.16 1.01 8.49
CA SER A 75 -26.22 0.41 7.67
C SER A 75 -25.74 0.15 6.24
N GLU A 76 -26.42 -0.73 5.52
CA GLU A 76 -26.14 -0.97 4.10
C GLU A 76 -26.40 0.27 3.23
N ILE A 77 -27.39 1.10 3.58
CA ILE A 77 -27.67 2.36 2.87
C ILE A 77 -26.47 3.32 2.98
N GLN A 78 -25.83 3.38 4.15
CA GLN A 78 -24.63 4.20 4.33
C GLN A 78 -23.47 3.68 3.47
N ARG A 79 -23.30 2.37 3.36
CA ARG A 79 -22.32 1.75 2.45
C ARG A 79 -22.62 2.10 0.99
N VAL A 80 -23.89 2.04 0.57
CA VAL A 80 -24.29 2.44 -0.79
C VAL A 80 -23.90 3.89 -1.06
N HIS A 81 -24.21 4.83 -0.15
CA HIS A 81 -23.80 6.23 -0.30
C HIS A 81 -22.28 6.41 -0.35
N PHE A 82 -21.53 5.69 0.49
CA PHE A 82 -20.06 5.67 0.44
C PHE A 82 -19.56 5.28 -0.95
N LEU A 83 -20.09 4.19 -1.50
CA LEU A 83 -19.64 3.65 -2.79
C LEU A 83 -20.04 4.53 -3.98
N GLU A 84 -21.28 5.01 -4.00
CA GLU A 84 -21.85 5.69 -5.17
C GLU A 84 -21.62 7.20 -5.15
N ASN A 85 -21.89 7.87 -4.03
CA ASN A 85 -21.94 9.33 -3.96
C ASN A 85 -20.61 9.97 -3.54
N TYR A 86 -19.82 9.27 -2.72
CA TYR A 86 -18.59 9.84 -2.16
C TYR A 86 -17.33 9.31 -2.84
N MET A 87 -17.27 8.02 -3.12
CA MET A 87 -16.08 7.39 -3.71
C MET A 87 -16.20 7.14 -5.21
N GLU A 88 -17.40 7.27 -5.78
CA GLU A 88 -17.72 6.99 -7.18
C GLU A 88 -17.03 5.68 -7.68
N GLN A 89 -17.20 4.58 -6.94
CA GLN A 89 -16.38 3.37 -7.08
C GLN A 89 -16.33 2.79 -8.50
N ASN A 90 -17.38 3.00 -9.31
CA ASN A 90 -17.46 2.49 -10.68
C ASN A 90 -16.43 3.18 -11.58
N LYS A 91 -16.03 4.41 -11.24
CA LYS A 91 -15.01 5.20 -11.92
C LYS A 91 -13.65 5.07 -11.23
N TYR A 92 -13.66 5.01 -9.89
CA TYR A 92 -12.45 4.94 -9.06
C TYR A 92 -12.50 3.71 -8.12
N PRO A 93 -12.30 2.49 -8.64
CA PRO A 93 -12.53 1.26 -7.88
C PRO A 93 -11.48 0.99 -6.80
N GLN A 94 -10.37 1.74 -6.81
CA GLN A 94 -9.24 1.53 -5.91
C GLN A 94 -8.67 2.85 -5.39
N ALA A 95 -8.21 2.82 -4.14
CA ALA A 95 -7.29 3.81 -3.60
C ALA A 95 -5.87 3.24 -3.59
N THR A 96 -4.87 4.08 -3.84
CA THR A 96 -3.47 3.65 -3.93
C THR A 96 -2.53 4.61 -3.20
N PHE A 97 -1.43 4.09 -2.69
CA PHE A 97 -0.32 4.88 -2.16
C PHE A 97 0.99 4.32 -2.70
N THR A 98 1.70 5.11 -3.52
CA THR A 98 2.96 4.69 -4.15
C THR A 98 4.05 5.70 -3.86
N GLY A 99 5.26 5.24 -3.59
CA GLY A 99 6.32 6.13 -3.17
C GLY A 99 7.56 5.42 -2.67
N LYS A 100 8.30 6.07 -1.77
CA LYS A 100 9.57 5.60 -1.25
C LYS A 100 9.73 5.95 0.23
N PHE A 101 10.36 5.06 0.99
CA PHE A 101 10.76 5.35 2.37
C PHE A 101 11.88 6.39 2.39
N ILE A 102 11.75 7.39 3.26
CA ILE A 102 12.75 8.45 3.44
C ILE A 102 13.98 7.87 4.13
N GLU A 103 13.77 7.17 5.24
CA GLU A 103 14.83 6.56 6.05
C GLU A 103 15.50 5.38 5.32
N ASN A 104 16.66 4.98 5.83
CA ASN A 104 17.30 3.73 5.45
C ASN A 104 16.90 2.66 6.47
N ILE A 105 16.06 1.71 6.04
CA ILE A 105 15.52 0.67 6.93
C ILE A 105 16.47 -0.53 6.86
N PRO A 106 17.03 -1.00 7.99
CA PRO A 106 17.92 -2.15 7.99
C PRO A 106 17.09 -3.44 7.92
N PHE A 107 16.58 -3.78 6.73
CA PHE A 107 15.66 -4.91 6.50
C PHE A 107 16.17 -6.27 7.00
N ASP A 108 17.49 -6.42 7.16
CA ASP A 108 18.14 -7.63 7.66
C ASP A 108 18.32 -7.67 9.18
N THR A 109 17.99 -6.58 9.88
CA THR A 109 18.11 -6.48 11.33
C THR A 109 16.72 -6.50 11.96
N PRO A 110 16.37 -7.55 12.72
CA PRO A 110 15.11 -7.58 13.45
C PRO A 110 15.00 -6.41 14.44
N GLY A 111 13.81 -5.83 14.55
CA GLY A 111 13.57 -4.68 15.41
C GLY A 111 12.38 -3.84 14.95
N THR A 112 12.00 -2.84 15.75
CA THR A 112 10.95 -1.89 15.41
C THR A 112 11.55 -0.53 15.09
N TYR A 113 11.21 0.01 13.92
CA TYR A 113 11.75 1.25 13.38
C TYR A 113 10.62 2.22 13.08
N SER A 114 10.79 3.48 13.48
CA SER A 114 9.92 4.56 13.03
C SER A 114 10.35 5.00 11.64
N VAL A 115 9.40 5.10 10.71
CA VAL A 115 9.66 5.40 9.31
C VAL A 115 8.73 6.48 8.78
N ARG A 116 9.20 7.19 7.77
CA ARG A 116 8.42 8.12 6.96
C ARG A 116 8.40 7.65 5.52
N ALA A 117 7.21 7.61 4.95
CA ALA A 117 6.95 7.23 3.58
C ALA A 117 6.52 8.48 2.80
N LYS A 118 7.33 8.91 1.83
CA LYS A 118 6.94 9.97 0.90
C LYS A 118 6.34 9.34 -0.35
N GLY A 119 5.12 9.72 -0.71
CA GLY A 119 4.44 9.12 -1.85
C GLY A 119 3.21 9.88 -2.31
N VAL A 120 2.58 9.37 -3.36
CA VAL A 120 1.34 9.89 -3.93
C VAL A 120 0.18 9.02 -3.46
N LEU A 121 -0.71 9.63 -2.68
CA LEU A 121 -1.98 9.05 -2.28
C LEU A 121 -3.03 9.40 -3.34
N VAL A 122 -3.64 8.37 -3.92
CA VAL A 122 -4.74 8.51 -4.87
C VAL A 122 -6.00 7.96 -4.25
N ILE A 123 -6.97 8.86 -4.02
CA ILE A 123 -8.32 8.54 -3.53
C ILE A 123 -9.27 9.33 -4.43
N HIS A 124 -10.37 8.69 -4.86
CA HIS A 124 -11.37 9.32 -5.74
C HIS A 124 -10.75 9.87 -7.05
N GLY A 125 -9.71 9.20 -7.56
CA GLY A 125 -8.95 9.63 -8.75
C GLY A 125 -8.04 10.84 -8.54
N ILE A 126 -8.12 11.53 -7.41
CA ILE A 126 -7.33 12.72 -7.10
C ILE A 126 -6.00 12.32 -6.46
N ARG A 127 -4.91 12.85 -7.04
CA ARG A 127 -3.53 12.58 -6.64
C ARG A 127 -3.07 13.63 -5.64
N LYS A 128 -2.58 13.21 -4.47
CA LYS A 128 -2.00 14.09 -3.45
C LYS A 128 -0.67 13.54 -2.95
N GLU A 129 0.38 14.34 -3.02
CA GLU A 129 1.66 13.99 -2.40
C GLU A 129 1.55 14.12 -0.88
N ARG A 130 2.00 13.11 -0.15
CA ARG A 130 1.95 13.04 1.31
C ARG A 130 3.26 12.47 1.85
N ILE A 131 3.56 12.85 3.09
CA ILE A 131 4.55 12.17 3.93
C ILE A 131 3.79 11.53 5.08
N LEU A 132 3.69 10.21 5.08
CA LEU A 132 3.02 9.45 6.13
C LEU A 132 4.06 8.91 7.11
N ARG A 133 3.72 8.92 8.40
CA ARG A 133 4.54 8.36 9.47
C ARG A 133 3.98 7.00 9.87
N GLY A 134 4.87 6.07 10.18
CA GLY A 134 4.47 4.75 10.64
C GLY A 134 5.59 4.04 11.37
N THR A 135 5.32 2.81 11.75
CA THR A 135 6.28 1.88 12.32
C THR A 135 6.40 0.66 11.42
N ILE A 136 7.62 0.16 11.29
CA ILE A 136 7.90 -1.14 10.68
C ILE A 136 8.59 -2.03 11.72
N THR A 137 8.00 -3.18 11.99
CA THR A 137 8.59 -4.22 12.83
C THR A 137 9.12 -5.32 11.92
N LEU A 138 10.43 -5.52 11.94
CA LEU A 138 11.13 -6.52 11.16
C LEU A 138 11.34 -7.79 11.99
N MET A 139 11.04 -8.92 11.37
CA MET A 139 11.23 -10.27 11.89
C MET A 139 11.94 -11.11 10.81
N PRO A 140 12.52 -12.28 11.14
CA PRO A 140 13.17 -13.12 10.14
C PRO A 140 12.21 -13.48 8.98
N GLY A 141 12.45 -12.92 7.80
CA GLY A 141 11.65 -13.18 6.59
C GLY A 141 10.28 -12.47 6.54
N GLU A 142 9.94 -11.66 7.54
CA GLU A 142 8.63 -11.04 7.69
C GLU A 142 8.73 -9.58 8.14
N ALA A 143 7.71 -8.79 7.83
CA ALA A 143 7.60 -7.43 8.33
C ALA A 143 6.15 -7.08 8.67
N ILE A 144 5.94 -6.27 9.70
CA ILE A 144 4.64 -5.69 10.05
C ILE A 144 4.76 -4.19 9.95
N MET A 145 3.92 -3.55 9.13
CA MET A 145 3.86 -2.10 9.03
C MET A 145 2.56 -1.57 9.60
N LYS A 146 2.65 -0.52 10.41
CA LYS A 146 1.50 0.19 10.97
C LYS A 146 1.60 1.68 10.70
N THR A 147 0.49 2.30 10.33
CA THR A 147 0.41 3.75 10.15
C THR A 147 -0.99 4.23 10.49
N ASP A 148 -1.04 5.40 11.13
CA ASP A 148 -2.25 6.15 11.39
C ASP A 148 -2.07 7.53 10.78
N PHE A 149 -3.05 7.97 10.00
CA PHE A 149 -3.02 9.26 9.35
C PHE A 149 -4.45 9.75 9.13
N SER A 150 -4.57 11.02 8.79
CA SER A 150 -5.85 11.66 8.59
C SER A 150 -5.96 12.21 7.16
N VAL A 151 -7.14 12.09 6.57
CA VAL A 151 -7.42 12.44 5.18
C VAL A 151 -8.53 13.48 5.13
N PRO A 152 -8.20 14.74 4.80
CA PRO A 152 -9.22 15.73 4.48
C PRO A 152 -9.98 15.32 3.21
N LEU A 153 -11.31 15.34 3.26
CA LEU A 153 -12.15 14.98 2.11
C LEU A 153 -11.99 15.96 0.94
N SER A 154 -11.78 17.24 1.25
CA SER A 154 -11.54 18.30 0.27
C SER A 154 -10.26 18.11 -0.54
N ASP A 155 -9.27 17.38 -0.01
CA ASP A 155 -8.07 17.02 -0.77
C ASP A 155 -8.35 16.02 -1.90
N HIS A 156 -9.51 15.37 -1.89
CA HIS A 156 -9.86 14.34 -2.85
C HIS A 156 -11.16 14.63 -3.60
N ASP A 157 -11.57 15.90 -3.65
CA ASP A 157 -12.80 16.37 -4.29
C ASP A 157 -14.05 15.62 -3.82
N ILE A 158 -14.06 15.19 -2.55
CA ILE A 158 -15.21 14.54 -1.91
C ILE A 158 -15.99 15.61 -1.17
N ASN A 159 -17.13 16.01 -1.74
CA ASN A 159 -17.97 17.06 -1.17
C ASN A 159 -19.01 16.49 -0.20
N ILE A 160 -19.15 17.12 0.97
CA ILE A 160 -20.22 16.81 1.92
C ILE A 160 -21.42 17.73 1.66
N PRO A 161 -22.60 17.19 1.32
CA PRO A 161 -23.82 18.00 1.22
C PRO A 161 -24.14 18.69 2.55
N LYS A 162 -24.59 19.95 2.50
CA LYS A 162 -24.89 20.76 3.70
C LYS A 162 -25.85 20.08 4.69
N ILE A 163 -26.79 19.28 4.20
CA ILE A 163 -27.80 18.59 5.01
C ILE A 163 -27.22 17.45 5.88
N VAL A 164 -26.01 16.96 5.57
CA VAL A 164 -25.36 15.86 6.31
C VAL A 164 -24.01 16.25 6.94
N ASN A 165 -23.66 17.54 6.97
CA ASN A 165 -22.36 18.00 7.49
C ASN A 165 -22.14 17.70 8.99
N GLN A 166 -23.21 17.55 9.78
CA GLN A 166 -23.10 17.14 11.18
C GLN A 166 -23.00 15.62 11.37
N LYS A 167 -23.10 14.84 10.29
CA LYS A 167 -23.03 13.37 10.30
C LYS A 167 -21.74 12.82 9.68
N ILE A 168 -21.01 13.64 8.93
CA ILE A 168 -19.77 13.25 8.25
C ILE A 168 -18.68 14.24 8.62
N CYS A 169 -17.53 13.75 9.08
CA CYS A 169 -16.39 14.59 9.39
C CYS A 169 -15.68 15.00 8.09
N GLU A 170 -15.23 16.25 8.02
CA GLU A 170 -14.43 16.75 6.88
C GLU A 170 -13.03 16.12 6.83
N GLN A 171 -12.58 15.56 7.96
CA GLN A 171 -11.29 14.93 8.12
C GLN A 171 -11.48 13.50 8.64
N ILE A 172 -11.03 12.52 7.85
CA ILE A 172 -11.24 11.10 8.11
C ILE A 172 -9.98 10.48 8.69
N ASP A 173 -10.08 9.84 9.84
CA ASP A 173 -8.97 9.11 10.42
C ASP A 173 -8.86 7.72 9.78
N VAL A 174 -7.64 7.34 9.42
CA VAL A 174 -7.33 6.08 8.74
C VAL A 174 -6.20 5.37 9.48
N SER A 175 -6.45 4.11 9.81
CA SER A 175 -5.48 3.20 10.41
C SER A 175 -5.21 2.07 9.44
N VAL A 176 -3.94 1.73 9.24
CA VAL A 176 -3.51 0.65 8.34
C VAL A 176 -2.50 -0.24 9.03
N ASN A 177 -2.71 -1.56 8.94
CA ASN A 177 -1.81 -2.60 9.42
C ASN A 177 -1.59 -3.64 8.32
N ILE A 178 -0.34 -3.93 7.97
CA ILE A 178 0.00 -4.87 6.89
C ILE A 178 1.11 -5.81 7.35
N GLU A 179 0.87 -7.11 7.21
CA GLU A 179 1.84 -8.19 7.35
C GLU A 179 2.43 -8.53 5.98
N PHE A 180 3.75 -8.53 5.89
CA PHE A 180 4.52 -8.86 4.70
C PHE A 180 5.35 -10.12 4.92
N VAL A 181 5.53 -10.87 3.84
CA VAL A 181 6.49 -11.98 3.75
C VAL A 181 7.47 -11.71 2.63
N MET A 182 8.69 -12.21 2.77
CA MET A 182 9.69 -12.12 1.70
C MET A 182 9.16 -12.88 0.47
N GLY A 183 9.12 -12.21 -0.68
CA GLY A 183 8.74 -12.82 -1.94
C GLY A 183 9.69 -13.96 -2.26
N SER A 184 9.16 -15.18 -2.41
CA SER A 184 9.95 -16.35 -2.78
C SER A 184 10.69 -16.09 -4.09
N LYS A 185 12.01 -16.29 -4.11
CA LYS A 185 12.75 -16.50 -5.36
C LYS A 185 12.15 -17.75 -6.00
N SER A 186 11.47 -17.59 -7.13
CA SER A 186 11.10 -18.71 -8.01
C SER A 186 12.34 -19.19 -8.75
#